data_AF-A0A3D4EZ71-F1
#
_entry.id   AF-A0A3D4EZ71-F1
#
_cell.length_a   1.000
_cell.length_b   1.000
_cell.length_c   1.000
_cell.angle_alpha   90.00
_cell.angle_beta   90.00
_cell.angle_gamma   90.00
#
_symmetry.space_group_name_H-M   'P 1'
#
loop_
_entity.id
_entity.type
_entity.pdbx_description
1 polymer ?
#
loop_
_entity_poly.entity_id
_entity_poly.type
_entity_poly.pdbx_seq_one_letter_code
_entity_poly.pdbx_strand_id
1 'polypeptide(L)'
;MSETKEIREITEAELPAALKDHWKNAKASVERNNHGYAIKFLQAILKEEPGFLNARKLVRQAEIIQSGATPGAAKKGLFGTSGGGGSSFIRQAKKDSFGALVAIEKELEKDPFNCGINEAFYEIALSMNLLDTAAFALETAKTGNPANTKVAHKLAQFYVNREMHLDASRVYREIVKQDPGDGEAVRGEKDCSAKASMQQNRMSE
;
A
#
# COMPACT_ATOMS: atom_id res chain seq x y z
N MET A 1 -13.63 -25.27 17.87
CA MET A 1 -14.09 -24.10 17.11
C MET A 1 -12.94 -23.11 17.18
N SER A 2 -12.15 -22.98 16.13
CA SER A 2 -11.05 -22.01 16.13
C SER A 2 -11.67 -20.62 16.09
N GLU A 3 -11.47 -19.84 17.14
CA GLU A 3 -11.79 -18.41 17.14
C GLU A 3 -11.18 -17.80 15.87
N THR A 4 -12.03 -17.27 15.01
CA THR A 4 -11.54 -16.54 13.84
C THR A 4 -10.97 -15.24 14.39
N LYS A 5 -9.65 -15.21 14.57
CA LYS A 5 -8.93 -14.04 15.05
C LYS A 5 -9.34 -12.84 14.21
N GLU A 6 -9.90 -11.83 14.86
CA GLU A 6 -10.27 -10.58 14.20
C GLU A 6 -9.01 -9.93 13.63
N ILE A 7 -9.01 -9.67 12.32
CA ILE A 7 -7.88 -9.04 11.64
C ILE A 7 -8.06 -7.53 11.74
N ARG A 8 -7.15 -6.87 12.44
CA ARG A 8 -7.08 -5.42 12.56
C ARG A 8 -5.65 -4.93 12.38
N GLU A 9 -5.49 -3.65 12.11
CA GLU A 9 -4.16 -3.03 12.09
C GLU A 9 -3.58 -3.00 13.50
N ILE A 10 -2.28 -3.33 13.60
CA ILE A 10 -1.55 -3.40 14.86
C ILE A 10 -0.27 -2.57 14.79
N THR A 11 0.09 -2.00 15.93
CA THR A 11 1.35 -1.30 16.15
C THR A 11 2.49 -2.29 16.44
N GLU A 12 3.74 -1.82 16.40
CA GLU A 12 4.90 -2.64 16.81
C GLU A 12 4.82 -3.07 18.28
N ALA A 13 4.19 -2.26 19.14
CA ALA A 13 3.98 -2.60 20.56
C ALA A 13 3.01 -3.77 20.74
N GLU A 14 2.02 -3.89 19.86
CA GLU A 14 1.00 -4.94 19.86
C GLU A 14 1.46 -6.22 19.16
N LEU A 15 2.65 -6.24 18.54
CA LEU A 15 3.18 -7.42 17.87
C LEU A 15 3.35 -8.59 18.88
N PRO A 16 2.78 -9.78 18.60
CA PRO A 16 2.90 -10.93 19.50
C PRO A 16 4.35 -11.29 19.82
N ALA A 17 4.60 -11.76 21.04
CA ALA A 17 5.93 -12.14 21.51
C ALA A 17 6.63 -13.14 20.56
N ALA A 18 5.89 -14.10 20.02
CA ALA A 18 6.40 -15.11 19.07
C ALA A 18 6.97 -14.50 17.77
N LEU A 19 6.54 -13.30 17.39
CA LEU A 19 6.95 -12.61 16.16
C LEU A 19 8.00 -11.52 16.40
N LYS A 20 8.29 -11.18 17.66
CA LYS A 20 9.29 -10.14 18.00
C LYS A 20 10.70 -10.51 17.52
N ASP A 21 11.08 -11.78 17.63
CA ASP A 21 12.37 -12.25 17.12
C ASP A 21 12.44 -12.21 15.59
N HIS A 22 11.35 -12.57 14.90
CA HIS A 22 11.25 -12.42 13.45
C HIS A 22 11.41 -10.95 13.05
N TRP A 23 10.77 -10.04 13.78
CA TRP A 23 10.85 -8.61 13.51
C TRP A 23 12.25 -8.03 13.75
N LYS A 24 12.90 -8.42 14.85
CA LYS A 24 14.30 -8.07 15.14
C LYS A 24 15.25 -8.58 14.04
N ASN A 25 15.09 -9.84 13.64
CA ASN A 25 15.93 -10.45 12.62
C ASN A 25 15.69 -9.84 11.22
N ALA A 26 14.45 -9.47 10.90
CA ALA A 26 14.13 -8.72 9.68
C ALA A 26 14.88 -7.39 9.62
N LYS A 27 14.78 -6.56 10.67
CA LYS A 27 15.48 -5.26 10.77
C LYS A 27 16.99 -5.43 10.63
N ALA A 28 17.59 -6.36 11.38
CA ALA A 28 19.02 -6.65 11.30
C ALA A 28 19.45 -7.19 9.91
N SER A 29 18.57 -7.91 9.20
CA SER A 29 18.85 -8.38 7.84
C SER A 29 18.87 -7.24 6.84
N VAL A 30 17.96 -6.26 6.97
CA VAL A 30 17.97 -5.04 6.15
C VAL A 30 19.22 -4.22 6.39
N GLU A 31 19.62 -4.01 7.64
CA GLU A 31 20.84 -3.27 8.01
C GLU A 31 22.12 -3.89 7.41
N ARG A 32 22.12 -5.21 7.21
CA ARG A 32 23.23 -5.96 6.62
C ARG A 32 23.12 -6.12 5.10
N ASN A 33 22.20 -5.41 4.45
CA ASN A 33 21.88 -5.54 3.02
C ASN A 33 21.51 -6.97 2.60
N ASN A 34 21.03 -7.79 3.54
CA ASN A 34 20.58 -9.15 3.28
C ASN A 34 19.05 -9.16 3.07
N HIS A 35 18.62 -8.54 1.97
CA HIS A 35 17.20 -8.31 1.69
C HIS A 35 16.40 -9.60 1.49
N GLY A 36 16.98 -10.63 0.86
CA GLY A 36 16.33 -11.93 0.71
C GLY A 36 15.99 -12.60 2.04
N TYR A 37 16.83 -12.47 3.08
CA TYR A 37 16.49 -12.95 4.42
C TYR A 37 15.47 -12.05 5.11
N ALA A 38 15.58 -10.74 4.96
CA ALA A 38 14.60 -9.80 5.49
C ALA A 38 13.19 -10.14 4.97
N ILE A 39 13.04 -10.36 3.66
CA ILE A 39 11.76 -10.72 3.03
C ILE A 39 11.15 -11.97 3.66
N LYS A 40 11.95 -13.03 3.89
CA LYS A 40 11.46 -14.26 4.53
C LYS A 40 10.90 -14.02 5.94
N PHE A 41 11.61 -13.26 6.77
CA PHE A 41 11.14 -12.94 8.12
C PHE A 41 9.87 -12.07 8.07
N LEU A 42 9.82 -11.09 7.17
CA LEU A 42 8.68 -10.17 7.06
C LEU A 42 7.44 -10.87 6.53
N GLN A 43 7.56 -11.70 5.51
CA GLN A 43 6.45 -12.52 5.01
C GLN A 43 5.99 -13.55 6.06
N ALA A 44 6.89 -14.08 6.91
CA ALA A 44 6.50 -14.93 8.02
C ALA A 44 5.65 -14.16 9.05
N ILE A 45 6.00 -12.90 9.35
CA ILE A 45 5.19 -12.04 10.21
C ILE A 45 3.83 -11.77 9.57
N LEU A 46 3.79 -11.40 8.28
CA LEU A 46 2.54 -11.04 7.59
C LEU A 46 1.59 -12.22 7.37
N LYS A 47 2.11 -13.46 7.41
CA LYS A 47 1.30 -14.69 7.44
C LYS A 47 0.57 -14.92 8.76
N GLU A 48 1.02 -14.32 9.86
CA GLU A 48 0.38 -14.48 11.18
C GLU A 48 -0.35 -13.19 11.60
N GLU A 49 0.21 -12.04 11.19
CA GLU A 49 -0.28 -10.68 11.47
C GLU A 49 -0.37 -9.86 10.17
N PRO A 50 -1.38 -10.12 9.33
CA PRO A 50 -1.61 -9.37 8.09
C PRO A 50 -1.98 -7.90 8.34
N GLY A 51 -2.29 -7.50 9.57
CA GLY A 51 -2.53 -6.10 9.95
C GLY A 51 -1.27 -5.32 10.29
N PHE A 52 -0.08 -5.95 10.29
CA PHE A 52 1.15 -5.28 10.71
C PHE A 52 1.79 -4.46 9.58
N LEU A 53 1.33 -3.22 9.42
CA LEU A 53 1.76 -2.32 8.35
C LEU A 53 3.27 -2.06 8.34
N ASN A 54 3.94 -2.01 9.50
CA ASN A 54 5.39 -1.79 9.56
C ASN A 54 6.17 -2.92 8.85
N ALA A 55 5.72 -4.17 8.98
CA ALA A 55 6.31 -5.27 8.22
C ALA A 55 6.05 -5.13 6.72
N ARG A 56 4.86 -4.66 6.31
CA ARG A 56 4.55 -4.41 4.89
C ARG A 56 5.41 -3.32 4.27
N LYS A 57 5.60 -2.21 4.98
CA LYS A 57 6.48 -1.12 4.54
C LYS A 57 7.91 -1.62 4.38
N LEU A 58 8.42 -2.36 5.36
CA LEU A 58 9.78 -2.87 5.32
C LEU A 58 9.95 -3.97 4.25
N VAL A 59 8.94 -4.82 4.02
CA VAL A 59 9.03 -5.89 3.00
C VAL A 59 9.04 -5.27 1.62
N ARG A 60 8.17 -4.30 1.35
CA ARG A 60 8.16 -3.57 0.08
C ARG A 60 9.52 -2.93 -0.22
N GLN A 61 10.14 -2.30 0.78
CA GLN A 61 11.48 -1.72 0.63
C GLN A 61 12.53 -2.80 0.30
N ALA A 62 12.52 -3.91 1.04
CA ALA A 62 13.44 -5.01 0.81
C ALA A 62 13.25 -5.65 -0.59
N GLU A 63 12.00 -5.84 -1.02
CA GLU A 63 11.64 -6.39 -2.33
C GLU A 63 12.06 -5.47 -3.48
N ILE A 64 11.87 -4.15 -3.35
CA ILE A 64 12.33 -3.16 -4.33
C ILE A 64 13.85 -3.27 -4.52
N ILE A 65 14.61 -3.31 -3.41
CA ILE A 65 16.08 -3.40 -3.47
C ILE A 65 16.51 -4.77 -4.03
N GLN A 66 15.90 -5.86 -3.55
CA GLN A 66 16.22 -7.23 -3.94
C GLN A 66 15.93 -7.51 -5.43
N SER A 67 14.83 -6.98 -5.96
CA SER A 67 14.43 -7.16 -7.36
C SER A 67 15.08 -6.16 -8.31
N GLY A 68 15.69 -5.09 -7.79
CA GLY A 68 16.19 -3.97 -8.59
C GLY A 68 15.08 -3.15 -9.25
N ALA A 69 13.85 -3.25 -8.74
CA ALA A 69 12.71 -2.50 -9.26
C ALA A 69 12.94 -0.99 -9.12
N THR A 70 12.70 -0.23 -10.17
CA THR A 70 12.88 1.23 -10.17
C THR A 70 11.51 1.91 -10.27
N PRO A 71 11.17 2.88 -9.38
CA PRO A 71 9.97 3.70 -9.49
C PRO A 71 9.84 4.33 -10.88
N GLY A 72 8.64 4.31 -11.46
CA GLY A 72 8.39 4.81 -12.81
C GLY A 72 8.95 3.97 -13.96
N ALA A 73 9.74 2.93 -13.67
CA ALA A 73 10.21 1.94 -14.65
C ALA A 73 9.37 0.66 -14.61
N ALA A 74 8.13 0.71 -14.09
CA ALA A 74 7.22 -0.42 -14.10
C ALA A 74 7.21 -1.03 -15.50
N LYS A 75 7.61 -2.32 -15.59
CA LYS A 75 7.82 -2.98 -16.88
C LYS A 75 6.52 -2.91 -17.65
N LYS A 76 6.53 -2.14 -18.75
CA LYS A 76 5.49 -2.18 -19.77
C LYS A 76 5.63 -3.54 -20.45
N GLY A 77 5.06 -4.57 -19.82
CA GLY A 77 5.23 -5.96 -20.25
C GLY A 77 4.89 -6.10 -21.73
N LEU A 78 5.65 -6.93 -22.44
CA LEU A 78 5.53 -7.24 -23.86
C LEU A 78 4.17 -7.87 -24.26
N PHE A 79 3.30 -8.10 -23.28
CA PHE A 79 1.85 -8.29 -23.46
C PHE A 79 1.17 -7.07 -22.84
N GLY A 80 0.64 -6.18 -23.69
CA GLY A 80 0.08 -4.87 -23.36
C GLY A 80 -1.19 -4.87 -22.49
N THR A 81 -1.20 -5.59 -21.37
CA THR A 81 -2.20 -5.47 -20.31
C THR A 81 -1.49 -5.05 -19.03
N SER A 82 -1.33 -3.74 -18.84
CA SER A 82 -1.00 -3.11 -17.56
C SER A 82 -2.12 -3.27 -16.50
N GLY A 83 -2.82 -4.41 -16.50
CA GLY A 83 -4.00 -4.72 -15.71
C GLY A 83 -4.27 -6.22 -15.50
N GLY A 84 -3.34 -7.11 -15.87
CA GLY A 84 -3.50 -8.56 -15.71
C GLY A 84 -2.79 -9.07 -14.47
N GLY A 85 -3.51 -9.31 -13.37
CA GLY A 85 -2.97 -10.02 -12.21
C GLY A 85 -3.86 -9.94 -10.96
N GLY A 86 -4.41 -8.75 -10.70
CA GLY A 86 -5.22 -8.47 -9.52
C GLY A 86 -6.54 -9.24 -9.42
N SER A 87 -7.20 -9.49 -10.56
CA SER A 87 -8.55 -10.08 -10.59
C SER A 87 -8.64 -11.49 -10.00
N SER A 88 -7.54 -12.25 -10.08
CA SER A 88 -7.44 -13.58 -9.46
C SER A 88 -7.48 -13.47 -7.92
N PHE A 89 -6.77 -12.51 -7.34
CA PHE A 89 -6.76 -12.25 -5.91
C PHE A 89 -8.10 -11.71 -5.41
N ILE A 90 -8.75 -10.81 -6.15
CA ILE A 90 -10.10 -10.35 -5.81
C ILE A 90 -11.09 -11.52 -5.77
N ARG A 91 -11.01 -12.45 -6.74
CA ARG A 91 -11.85 -13.65 -6.74
C ARG A 91 -11.53 -14.58 -5.56
N GLN A 92 -10.26 -14.74 -5.23
CA GLN A 92 -9.83 -15.53 -4.07
C GLN A 92 -10.35 -14.91 -2.77
N ALA A 93 -10.26 -13.58 -2.62
CA ALA A 93 -10.66 -12.86 -1.42
C ALA A 93 -12.14 -13.01 -1.08
N LYS A 94 -13.01 -13.22 -2.07
CA LYS A 94 -14.43 -13.54 -1.83
C LYS A 94 -14.64 -14.81 -1.00
N LYS A 95 -13.68 -15.73 -1.00
CA LYS A 95 -13.70 -16.98 -0.22
C LYS A 95 -12.75 -16.93 0.96
N ASP A 96 -11.59 -16.31 0.77
CA ASP A 96 -10.50 -16.28 1.73
C ASP A 96 -9.67 -15.00 1.53
N SER A 97 -10.13 -13.89 2.15
CA SER A 97 -9.43 -12.60 2.10
C SER A 97 -8.03 -12.69 2.70
N PHE A 98 -7.86 -13.47 3.76
CA PHE A 98 -6.56 -13.66 4.42
C PHE A 98 -5.56 -14.37 3.52
N GLY A 99 -5.94 -15.50 2.93
CA GLY A 99 -5.10 -16.22 1.98
C GLY A 99 -4.82 -15.41 0.71
N ALA A 100 -5.76 -14.55 0.29
CA ALA A 100 -5.51 -13.61 -0.81
C ALA A 100 -4.43 -12.58 -0.46
N LEU A 101 -4.43 -12.01 0.75
CA LEU A 101 -3.35 -11.13 1.21
C LEU A 101 -1.99 -11.85 1.21
N VAL A 102 -1.92 -13.07 1.74
CA VAL A 102 -0.68 -13.86 1.73
C VAL A 102 -0.19 -14.16 0.31
N ALA A 103 -1.11 -14.42 -0.62
CA ALA A 103 -0.77 -14.70 -2.01
C ALA A 103 -0.28 -13.43 -2.75
N ILE A 104 -0.85 -12.26 -2.43
CA ILE A 104 -0.40 -10.97 -2.96
C ILE A 104 1.04 -10.67 -2.55
N GLU A 105 1.41 -10.85 -1.28
CA GLU A 105 2.77 -10.57 -0.81
C GLU A 105 3.81 -11.41 -1.60
N LYS A 106 3.48 -12.66 -1.96
CA LYS A 106 4.36 -13.51 -2.78
C LYS A 106 4.53 -13.04 -4.22
N GLU A 107 3.49 -12.47 -4.83
CA GLU A 107 3.62 -11.95 -6.20
C GLU A 107 4.30 -10.58 -6.22
N LEU A 108 4.05 -9.75 -5.22
CA LEU A 108 4.68 -8.45 -5.10
C LEU A 108 6.18 -8.54 -4.75
N GLU A 109 6.66 -9.66 -4.18
CA GLU A 109 8.08 -9.97 -4.08
C GLU A 109 8.80 -9.95 -5.45
N LYS A 110 8.09 -10.37 -6.52
CA LYS A 110 8.65 -10.46 -7.88
C LYS A 110 8.56 -9.14 -8.63
N ASP A 111 7.46 -8.42 -8.47
CA ASP A 111 7.20 -7.13 -9.11
C ASP A 111 6.52 -6.17 -8.12
N PRO A 112 7.32 -5.46 -7.31
CA PRO A 112 6.81 -4.60 -6.24
C PRO A 112 5.87 -3.49 -6.69
N PHE A 113 6.05 -3.04 -7.93
CA PHE A 113 5.33 -1.93 -8.52
C PHE A 113 4.21 -2.37 -9.46
N ASN A 114 3.84 -3.66 -9.44
CA ASN A 114 2.75 -4.16 -10.26
C ASN A 114 1.45 -3.43 -9.91
N CYS A 115 0.99 -2.55 -10.80
CA CYS A 115 -0.15 -1.68 -10.54
C CYS A 115 -1.42 -2.49 -10.26
N GLY A 116 -1.70 -3.52 -11.08
CA GLY A 116 -2.94 -4.29 -10.97
C GLY A 116 -2.99 -5.13 -9.69
N ILE A 117 -1.85 -5.64 -9.22
CA ILE A 117 -1.78 -6.38 -7.94
C ILE A 117 -1.91 -5.43 -6.76
N ASN A 118 -1.26 -4.25 -6.79
CA ASN A 118 -1.41 -3.26 -5.73
C ASN A 118 -2.84 -2.67 -5.67
N GLU A 119 -3.53 -2.50 -6.80
CA GLU A 119 -4.95 -2.12 -6.78
C GLU A 119 -5.85 -3.21 -6.20
N ALA A 120 -5.58 -4.48 -6.51
CA ALA A 120 -6.31 -5.58 -5.88
C ALA A 120 -6.03 -5.67 -4.37
N PHE A 121 -4.79 -5.41 -3.97
CA PHE A 121 -4.39 -5.35 -2.58
C PHE A 121 -5.14 -4.25 -1.83
N TYR A 122 -5.25 -3.05 -2.43
CA TYR A 122 -6.08 -1.97 -1.90
C TYR A 122 -7.53 -2.41 -1.67
N GLU A 123 -8.18 -3.02 -2.65
CA GLU A 123 -9.59 -3.43 -2.54
C GLU A 123 -9.80 -4.47 -1.44
N ILE A 124 -8.89 -5.44 -1.32
CA ILE A 124 -8.96 -6.48 -0.29
C ILE A 124 -8.71 -5.87 1.10
N ALA A 125 -7.68 -5.05 1.25
CA ALA A 125 -7.38 -4.37 2.50
C ALA A 125 -8.55 -3.48 2.95
N LEU A 126 -9.16 -2.75 2.01
CA LEU A 126 -10.36 -1.95 2.28
C LEU A 126 -11.54 -2.80 2.75
N SER A 127 -11.80 -3.94 2.10
CA SER A 127 -12.87 -4.86 2.50
C SER A 127 -12.67 -5.47 3.89
N MET A 128 -11.43 -5.49 4.37
CA MET A 128 -11.03 -5.98 5.70
C MET A 128 -10.85 -4.84 6.72
N ASN A 129 -11.19 -3.59 6.35
CA ASN A 129 -10.99 -2.41 7.18
C ASN A 129 -9.53 -2.16 7.60
N LEU A 130 -8.56 -2.61 6.79
CA LEU A 130 -7.13 -2.32 6.95
C LEU A 130 -6.80 -1.04 6.17
N LEU A 131 -7.25 0.11 6.70
CA LEU A 131 -7.28 1.37 5.97
C LEU A 131 -5.89 1.93 5.66
N ASP A 132 -4.93 1.78 6.57
CA ASP A 132 -3.57 2.26 6.34
C ASP A 132 -2.79 1.35 5.38
N THR A 133 -3.07 0.05 5.41
CA THR A 133 -2.64 -0.88 4.35
C THR A 133 -3.23 -0.49 3.00
N ALA A 134 -4.51 -0.16 2.95
CA ALA A 134 -5.18 0.22 1.70
C ALA A 134 -4.52 1.47 1.09
N ALA A 135 -4.27 2.51 1.91
CA ALA A 135 -3.47 3.67 1.49
C ALA A 135 -2.10 3.25 0.94
N PHE A 136 -1.36 2.46 1.71
CA PHE A 136 -0.01 2.02 1.34
C PHE A 136 0.05 1.26 0.01
N ALA A 137 -0.96 0.44 -0.30
CA ALA A 137 -1.05 -0.28 -1.57
C ALA A 137 -1.21 0.69 -2.76
N LEU A 138 -2.10 1.69 -2.64
CA LEU A 138 -2.26 2.72 -3.68
C LEU A 138 -1.04 3.64 -3.80
N GLU A 139 -0.38 3.98 -2.69
CA GLU A 139 0.88 4.73 -2.71
C GLU A 139 1.99 3.97 -3.44
N THR A 140 2.06 2.65 -3.23
CA THR A 140 3.02 1.78 -3.93
C THR A 140 2.70 1.73 -5.42
N ALA A 141 1.43 1.56 -5.81
CA ALA A 141 1.01 1.58 -7.21
C ALA A 141 1.34 2.92 -7.90
N LYS A 142 1.05 4.05 -7.23
CA LYS A 142 1.37 5.40 -7.71
C LYS A 142 2.87 5.61 -7.88
N THR A 143 3.68 5.19 -6.89
CA THR A 143 5.15 5.26 -6.96
C THR A 143 5.69 4.46 -8.15
N GLY A 144 5.12 3.28 -8.39
CA GLY A 144 5.48 2.42 -9.51
C GLY A 144 5.13 3.01 -10.89
N ASN A 145 4.00 3.71 -10.97
CA ASN A 145 3.47 4.27 -12.21
C ASN A 145 3.03 5.73 -12.02
N PRO A 146 3.99 6.66 -11.85
CA PRO A 146 3.70 8.05 -11.48
C PRO A 146 2.95 8.82 -12.58
N ALA A 147 3.03 8.40 -13.85
CA ALA A 147 2.30 9.01 -14.96
C ALA A 147 0.83 8.55 -15.05
N ASN A 148 0.44 7.52 -14.29
CA ASN A 148 -0.94 7.04 -14.28
C ASN A 148 -1.78 7.84 -13.28
N THR A 149 -2.37 8.92 -13.77
CA THR A 149 -3.23 9.81 -12.96
C THR A 149 -4.46 9.12 -12.39
N LYS A 150 -4.92 7.98 -12.96
CA LYS A 150 -6.08 7.24 -12.44
C LYS A 150 -5.83 6.68 -11.03
N VAL A 151 -4.65 6.12 -10.79
CA VAL A 151 -4.27 5.61 -9.46
C VAL A 151 -4.10 6.76 -8.48
N ALA A 152 -3.53 7.89 -8.94
CA ALA A 152 -3.39 9.08 -8.12
C ALA A 152 -4.77 9.65 -7.71
N HIS A 153 -5.73 9.72 -8.62
CA HIS A 153 -7.12 10.11 -8.31
C HIS A 153 -7.76 9.16 -7.31
N LYS A 154 -7.64 7.85 -7.50
CA LYS A 154 -8.15 6.85 -6.55
C LYS A 154 -7.56 7.04 -5.15
N LEU A 155 -6.25 7.31 -5.05
CA LEU A 155 -5.57 7.60 -3.78
C LEU A 155 -6.06 8.92 -3.16
N ALA A 156 -6.20 9.98 -3.95
CA ALA A 156 -6.68 11.26 -3.47
C ALA A 156 -8.12 11.17 -2.95
N GLN A 157 -9.01 10.51 -3.68
CA GLN A 157 -10.39 10.23 -3.26
C GLN A 157 -10.43 9.36 -2.00
N PHE A 158 -9.55 8.35 -1.89
CA PHE A 158 -9.42 7.56 -0.67
C PHE A 158 -9.07 8.43 0.54
N TYR A 159 -8.12 9.36 0.39
CA TYR A 159 -7.78 10.31 1.44
C TYR A 159 -8.91 11.30 1.76
N VAL A 160 -9.66 11.77 0.76
CA VAL A 160 -10.85 12.62 0.98
C VAL A 160 -11.89 11.90 1.82
N ASN A 161 -12.19 10.64 1.51
CA ASN A 161 -13.18 9.83 2.22
C ASN A 161 -12.78 9.52 3.67
N ARG A 162 -11.49 9.64 4.00
CA ARG A 162 -10.94 9.49 5.35
C ARG A 162 -10.70 10.82 6.06
N GLU A 163 -11.18 11.93 5.50
CA GLU A 163 -10.96 13.30 6.02
C GLU A 163 -9.47 13.69 6.13
N MET A 164 -8.58 12.96 5.44
CA MET A 164 -7.15 13.22 5.35
C MET A 164 -6.88 14.29 4.29
N HIS A 165 -7.46 15.48 4.47
CA HIS A 165 -7.49 16.52 3.45
C HIS A 165 -6.10 17.07 3.10
N LEU A 166 -5.15 17.06 4.05
CA LEU A 166 -3.78 17.45 3.77
C LEU A 166 -3.11 16.50 2.75
N ASP A 167 -3.23 15.19 2.96
CA ASP A 167 -2.64 14.20 2.06
C ASP A 167 -3.36 14.14 0.71
N ALA A 168 -4.70 14.24 0.71
CA ALA A 168 -5.48 14.38 -0.52
C ALA A 168 -5.02 15.59 -1.36
N SER A 169 -4.83 16.75 -0.73
CA SER A 169 -4.38 17.98 -1.42
C SER A 169 -3.01 17.81 -2.07
N ARG A 170 -2.09 17.07 -1.41
CA ARG A 170 -0.76 16.78 -1.96
C ARG A 170 -0.84 15.90 -3.18
N VAL A 171 -1.65 14.84 -3.13
CA VAL A 171 -1.84 13.93 -4.27
C VAL A 171 -2.49 14.67 -5.45
N TYR A 172 -3.54 15.46 -5.22
CA TYR A 172 -4.15 16.27 -6.28
C TYR A 172 -3.16 17.28 -6.88
N ARG A 173 -2.34 17.95 -6.05
CA ARG A 173 -1.30 18.85 -6.54
C ARG A 173 -0.30 18.14 -7.47
N GLU A 174 0.06 16.90 -7.17
CA GLU A 174 0.92 16.12 -8.05
C GLU A 174 0.25 15.82 -9.39
N ILE A 175 -1.04 15.52 -9.40
CA ILE A 175 -1.81 15.35 -10.65
C ILE A 175 -1.83 16.65 -11.44
N VAL A 176 -2.15 17.78 -10.81
CA VAL A 176 -2.17 19.11 -11.48
C VAL A 176 -0.82 19.48 -12.08
N LYS A 177 0.29 19.10 -11.42
CA LYS A 177 1.64 19.33 -11.98
C LYS A 177 1.89 18.51 -13.25
N GLN A 178 1.29 17.33 -13.37
CA GLN A 178 1.45 16.46 -14.53
C GLN A 178 0.46 16.81 -15.65
N ASP A 179 -0.79 17.07 -15.28
CA ASP A 179 -1.88 17.46 -16.16
C ASP A 179 -2.63 18.69 -15.60
N PRO A 180 -2.17 19.91 -15.95
CA PRO A 180 -2.85 21.14 -15.54
C PRO A 180 -4.28 21.28 -16.09
N GLY A 181 -4.66 20.50 -17.11
CA GLY A 181 -6.00 20.48 -17.69
C GLY A 181 -7.00 19.62 -16.91
N ASP A 182 -6.54 18.84 -15.93
CA ASP A 182 -7.37 17.99 -15.10
C ASP A 182 -8.22 18.82 -14.12
N GLY A 183 -9.43 19.17 -14.57
CA GLY A 183 -10.37 19.99 -13.80
C GLY A 183 -10.82 19.35 -12.48
N GLU A 184 -10.83 18.01 -12.38
CA GLU A 184 -11.13 17.31 -11.13
C GLU A 184 -9.99 17.52 -10.13
N ALA A 185 -8.74 17.33 -10.58
CA ALA A 185 -7.58 17.52 -9.71
C ALA A 185 -7.39 18.98 -9.29
N VAL A 186 -7.59 19.95 -10.19
CA VAL A 186 -7.49 21.38 -9.87
C VAL A 186 -8.52 21.78 -8.81
N ARG A 187 -9.75 21.28 -8.91
CA ARG A 187 -10.79 21.54 -7.90
C ARG A 187 -10.45 20.81 -6.60
N GLY A 188 -10.11 19.52 -6.69
CA GLY A 188 -9.76 18.67 -5.56
C GLY A 188 -8.61 19.24 -4.73
N GLU A 189 -7.56 19.78 -5.36
CA GLU A 189 -6.44 20.40 -4.67
C GLU A 189 -6.91 21.59 -3.82
N LYS A 190 -7.66 22.52 -4.41
CA LYS A 190 -8.15 23.73 -3.74
C LYS A 190 -9.09 23.40 -2.59
N ASP A 191 -10.07 22.52 -2.83
CA ASP A 191 -11.05 22.13 -1.83
C ASP A 191 -10.39 21.41 -0.65
N CYS A 192 -9.47 20.47 -0.93
CA CYS A 192 -8.76 19.76 0.11
C CYS A 192 -7.79 20.66 0.88
N SER A 193 -7.10 21.58 0.20
CA SER A 193 -6.22 22.54 0.87
C SER A 193 -7.00 23.46 1.82
N ALA A 194 -8.17 23.96 1.41
CA ALA A 194 -9.01 24.80 2.25
C ALA A 194 -9.52 24.03 3.48
N LYS A 195 -9.99 22.78 3.29
CA LYS A 195 -10.42 21.91 4.39
C LYS A 195 -9.28 21.58 5.36
N ALA A 196 -8.08 21.31 4.85
CA ALA A 196 -6.91 21.04 5.68
C ALA A 196 -6.55 22.26 6.56
N SER A 197 -6.59 23.47 6.02
CA SER A 197 -6.36 24.70 6.80
C SER A 197 -7.41 24.90 7.89
N MET A 198 -8.69 24.64 7.60
CA MET A 198 -9.76 24.73 8.61
C MET A 198 -9.59 23.68 9.72
N GLN A 199 -9.19 22.45 9.39
CA GLN A 199 -8.90 21.40 10.38
C GLN A 199 -7.72 21.80 11.27
N GLN A 200 -6.64 22.34 10.69
CA GLN A 200 -5.47 22.76 11.45
C GLN A 200 -5.80 23.88 12.43
N ASN A 201 -6.54 24.91 12.00
CA ASN A 201 -6.94 26.02 12.88
C ASN A 201 -7.78 25.52 14.07
N ARG A 202 -8.71 24.58 13.83
CA ARG A 202 -9.53 23.98 14.90
C ARG A 202 -8.70 23.19 15.92
N MET A 203 -7.61 22.55 15.50
CA MET A 203 -6.75 21.77 16.41
C MET A 203 -5.77 22.63 17.22
N SER A 204 -5.56 23.88 16.82
CA SER A 204 -4.68 24.83 17.51
C SER A 204 -5.40 25.73 18.53
N GLU A 205 -6.72 25.65 18.60
CA GLU A 205 -7.58 26.28 19.62
C GLU A 205 -7.80 25.35 20.82
#